data_AF-A0A3D3R936-F1
#
_entry.id   AF-A0A3D3R936-F1
#
_cell.length_a   1.000
_cell.length_b   1.000
_cell.length_c   1.000
_cell.angle_alpha   90.00
_cell.angle_beta   90.00
_cell.angle_gamma   90.00
#
_symmetry.space_group_name_H-M   'P 1'
#
loop_
_entity.id
_entity.type
_entity.pdbx_description
1 polymer ?
#
loop_
_entity_poly.entity_id
_entity_poly.type
_entity_poly.pdbx_seq_one_letter_code
_entity_poly.pdbx_strand_id
1 'polypeptide(L)'
;MKVQQFLEHHGIKENPFGQEDAQSDHVFKEFCLNGTHHPVWDKIFSNPTNPSTSVVFGEKGAGKTAIRMQMIEQLQKHNTSHPENRVLVIEYDDFNPFLDCFRERYSGRNRRPERLLSHWRLWDH
;
A
#
# COMPACT_ATOMS: atom_id res chain seq x y z
N MET A 1 25.78 -24.73 4.29
CA MET A 1 26.31 -23.51 4.93
C MET A 1 25.25 -22.99 5.89
N LYS A 2 25.57 -22.65 7.15
CA LYS A 2 24.56 -22.10 8.07
C LYS A 2 24.27 -20.65 7.64
N VAL A 3 23.00 -20.26 7.54
CA VAL A 3 22.57 -18.89 7.16
C VAL A 3 23.30 -17.82 7.97
N GLN A 4 23.50 -18.05 9.27
CA GLN A 4 24.25 -17.15 10.14
C GLN A 4 25.68 -16.87 9.66
N GLN A 5 26.43 -17.88 9.23
CA GLN A 5 27.80 -17.72 8.73
C GLN A 5 27.85 -16.95 7.40
N PHE A 6 26.82 -17.12 6.57
CA PHE A 6 26.68 -16.35 5.33
C PHE A 6 26.44 -14.86 5.63
N LEU A 7 25.51 -14.57 6.54
CA LEU A 7 25.19 -13.20 6.94
C LEU A 7 26.40 -12.51 7.59
N GLU A 8 27.09 -13.20 8.50
CA GLU A 8 28.31 -12.69 9.15
C GLU A 8 29.42 -12.41 8.15
N HIS A 9 29.63 -13.28 7.15
CA HIS A 9 30.62 -13.06 6.10
C HIS A 9 30.36 -11.78 5.30
N HIS A 10 29.09 -11.44 5.08
CA HIS A 10 28.69 -10.23 4.37
C HIS A 10 28.47 -9.02 5.30
N GLY A 11 28.80 -9.13 6.60
CA GLY A 11 28.63 -8.05 7.57
C GLY A 11 27.18 -7.70 7.88
N ILE A 12 26.24 -8.60 7.57
CA ILE A 12 24.81 -8.41 7.80
C ILE A 12 24.50 -8.80 9.25
N LYS A 13 24.09 -7.82 10.06
CA LYS A 13 23.85 -7.99 11.50
C LYS A 13 22.52 -8.66 11.83
N GLU A 14 21.53 -8.53 10.96
CA GLU A 14 20.18 -9.06 11.15
C GLU A 14 19.68 -9.68 9.85
N ASN A 15 18.93 -10.79 9.93
CA ASN A 15 18.45 -11.49 8.76
C ASN A 15 17.31 -10.69 8.08
N PRO A 16 17.52 -10.12 6.88
CA PRO A 16 16.49 -9.32 6.18
C PRO A 16 15.35 -10.17 5.61
N PHE A 17 15.44 -11.51 5.69
CA PHE A 17 14.40 -12.44 5.26
C PHE A 17 13.79 -13.20 6.45
N GLY A 18 13.97 -12.69 7.67
CA GLY A 18 13.47 -13.34 8.89
C GLY A 18 11.96 -13.22 9.09
N GLN A 19 11.30 -12.28 8.38
CA GLN A 19 9.87 -12.03 8.48
C GLN A 19 9.25 -12.07 7.07
N GLU A 20 8.08 -12.72 6.95
CA GLU A 20 7.35 -12.77 5.68
C GLU A 20 6.41 -11.56 5.50
N ASP A 21 5.92 -11.00 6.61
CA ASP A 21 4.96 -9.91 6.59
C ASP A 21 5.65 -8.54 6.77
N ALA A 22 5.37 -7.63 5.84
CA ALA A 22 5.98 -6.30 5.85
C ALA A 22 5.58 -5.44 7.06
N GLN A 23 4.43 -5.72 7.70
CA GLN A 23 4.01 -5.03 8.90
C GLN A 23 4.71 -5.55 10.15
N SER A 24 5.26 -6.76 10.16
CA SER A 24 6.06 -7.28 11.29
C SER A 24 7.57 -7.15 11.07
N ASP A 25 8.02 -6.96 9.84
CA ASP A 25 9.43 -6.85 9.48
C ASP A 25 10.07 -5.54 9.97
N HIS A 26 10.94 -5.66 10.99
CA HIS A 26 11.69 -4.53 11.55
C HIS A 26 12.75 -3.99 10.60
N VAL A 27 13.48 -4.87 9.90
CA VAL A 27 14.52 -4.48 8.94
C VAL A 27 13.88 -3.69 7.80
N PHE A 28 12.72 -4.14 7.32
CA PHE A 28 11.96 -3.41 6.31
C PHE A 28 11.55 -2.02 6.82
N LYS A 29 10.97 -1.94 8.02
CA LYS A 29 10.50 -0.66 8.59
C LYS A 29 11.60 0.34 8.84
N GLU A 30 12.75 -0.09 9.35
CA GLU A 30 13.83 0.83 9.70
C GLU A 30 14.61 1.31 8.46
N PHE A 31 14.91 0.40 7.53
CA PHE A 31 15.84 0.70 6.43
C PHE A 31 15.15 0.84 5.07
N CYS A 32 14.23 -0.08 4.74
CA CYS A 32 13.67 -0.16 3.40
C CYS A 32 12.50 0.80 3.15
N LEU A 33 11.77 1.24 4.19
CA LEU A 33 10.68 2.21 4.03
C LEU A 33 11.12 3.49 3.30
N ASN A 34 12.38 3.87 3.50
CA ASN A 34 12.92 5.15 3.07
C ASN A 34 14.12 5.05 2.11
N GLY A 35 14.81 3.92 2.07
CA GLY A 35 16.06 3.77 1.31
C GLY A 35 15.94 3.01 -0.01
N THR A 36 14.96 2.11 -0.14
CA THR A 36 14.92 1.15 -1.27
C THR A 36 13.51 1.02 -1.81
N HIS A 37 13.29 1.43 -3.06
CA HIS A 37 11.97 1.37 -3.69
C HIS A 37 11.89 0.33 -4.80
N HIS A 38 10.66 -0.05 -5.15
CA HIS A 38 10.40 -0.92 -6.30
C HIS A 38 10.94 -0.28 -7.60
N PRO A 39 11.49 -1.04 -8.57
CA PRO A 39 12.08 -0.46 -9.78
C PRO A 39 11.16 0.45 -10.63
N VAL A 40 9.85 0.27 -10.52
CA VAL A 40 8.85 1.12 -11.18
C VAL A 40 8.13 2.06 -10.21
N TRP A 41 8.78 2.43 -9.11
CA TRP A 41 8.23 3.30 -8.06
C TRP A 41 7.58 4.57 -8.63
N ASP A 42 8.25 5.25 -9.55
CA ASP A 42 7.75 6.49 -10.14
C ASP A 42 6.43 6.31 -10.90
N LYS A 43 6.18 5.11 -11.46
CA LYS A 43 4.90 4.79 -12.09
C LYS A 43 3.79 4.50 -11.08
N ILE A 44 4.16 3.98 -9.91
CA ILE A 44 3.21 3.61 -8.86
C ILE A 44 2.84 4.84 -8.02
N PHE A 45 3.84 5.53 -7.49
CA PHE A 45 3.69 6.65 -6.57
C PHE A 45 3.45 7.98 -7.29
N SER A 46 4.14 8.20 -8.42
CA SER A 46 4.05 9.43 -9.22
C SER A 46 4.32 10.71 -8.40
N ASN A 47 3.43 11.70 -8.49
CA ASN A 47 3.53 13.00 -7.83
C ASN A 47 2.36 13.20 -6.84
N PRO A 48 2.62 13.44 -5.54
CA PRO A 48 1.59 13.75 -4.54
C PRO A 48 0.68 14.93 -4.91
N THR A 49 1.21 15.92 -5.64
CA THR A 49 0.46 17.13 -6.04
C THR A 49 -0.39 16.91 -7.30
N ASN A 50 -0.14 15.82 -8.05
CA ASN A 50 -0.91 15.46 -9.24
C ASN A 50 -1.16 13.95 -9.25
N PRO A 51 -2.14 13.48 -8.45
CA PRO A 51 -2.36 12.06 -8.25
C PRO A 51 -2.83 11.37 -9.53
N SER A 52 -2.27 10.18 -9.80
CA SER A 52 -2.70 9.31 -10.89
C SER A 52 -3.14 7.93 -10.37
N THR A 53 -4.05 7.29 -11.08
CA THR A 53 -4.49 5.93 -10.76
C THR A 53 -3.42 4.90 -11.10
N SER A 54 -3.07 4.07 -10.12
CA SER A 54 -2.11 2.97 -10.26
C SER A 54 -2.74 1.66 -9.77
N VAL A 55 -2.64 0.59 -10.57
CA VAL A 55 -3.11 -0.74 -10.19
C VAL A 55 -1.91 -1.68 -10.11
N VAL A 56 -1.72 -2.29 -8.93
CA VAL A 56 -0.58 -3.18 -8.66
C VAL A 56 -1.08 -4.60 -8.41
N PHE A 57 -0.76 -5.50 -9.34
CA PHE A 57 -0.98 -6.94 -9.18
C PHE A 57 0.30 -7.64 -8.74
N GLY A 58 0.16 -8.75 -8.03
CA GLY A 58 1.28 -9.59 -7.65
C GLY A 58 0.82 -10.78 -6.82
N GLU A 59 1.64 -11.81 -6.77
CA GLU A 59 1.38 -13.01 -5.97
C GLU A 59 1.45 -12.72 -4.46
N LYS A 60 1.04 -13.69 -3.63
CA LYS A 60 1.22 -13.59 -2.17
C LYS A 60 2.73 -13.45 -1.88
N GLY A 61 3.09 -12.48 -1.04
CA GLY A 61 4.49 -12.18 -0.73
C GLY A 61 5.21 -11.28 -1.75
N ALA A 62 4.58 -10.85 -2.85
CA ALA A 62 5.19 -9.97 -3.85
C ALA A 62 5.45 -8.52 -3.39
N GLY A 63 5.32 -8.20 -2.10
CA GLY A 63 5.63 -6.88 -1.57
C GLY A 63 4.57 -5.79 -1.78
N LYS A 64 3.32 -6.14 -2.16
CA LYS A 64 2.23 -5.15 -2.33
C LYS A 64 1.98 -4.32 -1.05
N THR A 65 1.98 -4.99 0.11
CA THR A 65 1.85 -4.32 1.41
C THR A 65 3.02 -3.39 1.69
N ALA A 66 4.25 -3.82 1.38
CA ALA A 66 5.45 -3.00 1.52
C ALA A 66 5.38 -1.73 0.65
N ILE A 67 4.97 -1.87 -0.62
CA ILE A 67 4.75 -0.72 -1.52
C ILE A 67 3.75 0.26 -0.91
N ARG A 68 2.59 -0.23 -0.43
CA ARG A 68 1.59 0.62 0.24
C ARG A 68 2.18 1.38 1.42
N MET A 69 2.91 0.70 2.30
CA MET A 69 3.55 1.32 3.46
C MET A 69 4.57 2.41 3.06
N GLN A 70 5.37 2.16 2.02
CA GLN A 70 6.28 3.16 1.47
C GLN A 70 5.53 4.39 0.93
N MET A 71 4.38 4.20 0.29
CA MET A 71 3.62 5.32 -0.28
C MET A 71 3.11 6.23 0.83
N ILE A 72 2.58 5.65 1.91
CA ILE A 72 2.07 6.40 3.07
C ILE A 72 3.19 7.19 3.74
N GLU A 73 4.34 6.56 3.97
CA GLU A 73 5.52 7.20 4.56
C GLU A 73 5.99 8.40 3.71
N GLN A 74 6.05 8.25 2.39
CA GLN A 74 6.42 9.33 1.47
C GLN A 74 5.38 10.48 1.47
N LEU A 75 4.09 10.16 1.57
CA LEU A 75 3.04 11.18 1.69
C LEU A 75 3.10 11.92 3.04
N GLN A 76 3.43 11.24 4.13
CA GLN A 76 3.64 11.88 5.44
C GLN A 76 4.83 12.84 5.39
N LYS A 77 5.94 12.46 4.74
CA LYS A 77 7.09 13.34 4.50
C LYS A 77 6.75 14.52 3.62
N HIS A 78 5.97 14.30 2.55
CA HIS A 78 5.47 15.37 1.71
C HIS A 78 4.63 16.37 2.54
N ASN A 79 3.69 15.87 3.34
CA ASN A 79 2.84 16.71 4.19
C ASN A 79 3.61 17.51 5.24
N THR A 80 4.70 16.95 5.76
CA THR A 80 5.57 17.64 6.72
C THR A 80 6.34 18.79 6.04
N SER A 81 6.77 18.59 4.80
CA SER A 81 7.49 19.61 4.01
C SER A 81 6.58 20.63 3.32
N HIS A 82 5.30 20.32 3.14
CA HIS A 82 4.31 21.14 2.43
C HIS A 82 3.06 21.40 3.30
N PRO A 83 3.17 22.18 4.39
CA PRO A 83 2.09 22.37 5.36
C PRO A 83 0.82 23.01 4.75
N GLU A 84 1.00 23.86 3.73
CA GLU A 84 -0.07 24.58 3.03
C GLU A 84 -0.73 23.74 1.91
N ASN A 85 -0.13 22.62 1.51
CA ASN A 85 -0.64 21.78 0.41
C ASN A 85 -0.50 20.29 0.75
N ARG A 86 -1.23 19.87 1.78
CA ARG A 86 -1.19 18.50 2.29
C ARG A 86 -2.11 17.58 1.52
N VAL A 87 -1.68 16.33 1.38
CA VAL A 87 -2.45 15.23 0.81
C VAL A 87 -3.13 14.44 1.93
N LEU A 88 -4.44 14.24 1.80
CA LEU A 88 -5.21 13.34 2.65
C LEU A 88 -5.16 11.93 2.08
N VAL A 89 -4.72 10.97 2.90
CA VAL A 89 -4.70 9.55 2.53
C VAL A 89 -5.93 8.87 3.14
N ILE A 90 -6.67 8.14 2.30
CA ILE A 90 -7.77 7.27 2.73
C ILE A 90 -7.38 5.85 2.35
N GLU A 91 -7.08 5.04 3.36
CA GLU A 91 -6.63 3.67 3.16
C GLU A 91 -7.78 2.68 3.29
N TYR A 92 -7.78 1.69 2.40
CA TYR A 92 -8.63 0.51 2.48
C TYR A 92 -7.72 -0.72 2.40
N ASP A 93 -7.58 -1.45 3.50
CA ASP A 93 -6.86 -2.72 3.57
C ASP A 93 -7.78 -3.92 3.32
N ASP A 94 -9.03 -3.83 3.79
CA ASP A 94 -10.16 -4.65 3.39
C ASP A 94 -11.29 -3.73 2.90
N PHE A 95 -11.67 -3.92 1.63
CA PHE A 95 -12.74 -3.13 1.03
C PHE A 95 -14.12 -3.70 1.34
N ASN A 96 -14.24 -4.97 1.76
CA ASN A 96 -15.54 -5.62 1.97
C ASN A 96 -16.42 -4.90 3.02
N PRO A 97 -15.91 -4.48 4.19
CA PRO A 97 -16.73 -3.74 5.16
C PRO A 97 -17.31 -2.45 4.58
N PHE A 98 -16.58 -1.78 3.68
CA PHE A 98 -17.08 -0.60 2.99
C PHE A 98 -18.21 -0.95 2.02
N LEU A 99 -18.05 -2.04 1.26
CA LEU A 99 -19.12 -2.55 0.37
C LEU A 99 -20.36 -2.95 1.15
N ASP A 100 -20.19 -3.62 2.28
CA ASP A 100 -21.27 -4.07 3.13
C ASP A 100 -22.04 -2.88 3.70
N CYS A 101 -21.34 -1.90 4.27
CA CYS A 101 -21.94 -0.64 4.73
C CYS A 101 -22.69 0.08 3.61
N PHE A 102 -22.11 0.14 2.40
CA PHE A 102 -22.75 0.78 1.26
C PHE A 102 -24.03 0.05 0.87
N ARG A 103 -23.97 -1.29 0.80
CA ARG A 103 -25.11 -2.16 0.48
C ARG A 103 -26.24 -2.02 1.50
N GLU A 104 -25.93 -1.89 2.78
CA GLU A 104 -26.92 -1.76 3.85
C GLU A 104 -27.73 -0.47 3.79
N ARG A 105 -27.20 0.59 3.17
CA ARG A 105 -27.94 1.85 2.95
C ARG A 105 -29.05 1.75 1.90
N TYR A 106 -29.10 0.65 1.13
CA TYR A 106 -30.13 0.41 0.12
C TYR A 106 -31.06 -0.73 0.54
N SER A 107 -32.35 -0.56 0.27
CA SER A 107 -33.40 -1.52 0.61
C SER A 107 -33.99 -2.22 -0.62
N GLY A 108 -34.60 -3.39 -0.39
CA GLY A 108 -35.35 -4.13 -1.39
C GLY A 108 -34.53 -4.47 -2.64
N ARG A 109 -35.08 -4.17 -3.82
CA ARG A 109 -34.43 -4.51 -5.10
C ARG A 109 -33.13 -3.73 -5.34
N ASN A 110 -32.94 -2.57 -4.71
CA ASN A 110 -31.74 -1.74 -4.90
C ASN A 110 -30.52 -2.30 -4.15
N ARG A 111 -30.73 -3.23 -3.21
CA ARG A 111 -29.65 -3.96 -2.51
C ARG A 111 -28.95 -5.01 -3.38
N ARG A 112 -29.55 -5.39 -4.52
CA ARG A 112 -28.98 -6.39 -5.44
C ARG A 112 -27.66 -5.88 -6.02
N PRO A 113 -26.58 -6.69 -6.07
CA PRO A 113 -25.26 -6.24 -6.48
C PRO A 113 -25.24 -5.49 -7.82
N GLU A 114 -25.96 -5.98 -8.83
CA GLU A 114 -25.96 -5.39 -10.17
C GLU A 114 -26.55 -3.98 -10.18
N ARG A 115 -27.61 -3.76 -9.38
CA ARG A 115 -28.21 -2.44 -9.22
C ARG A 115 -27.37 -1.56 -8.31
N LEU A 116 -26.81 -2.12 -7.24
CA LEU A 116 -25.95 -1.39 -6.31
C LEU A 116 -24.75 -0.79 -7.05
N LEU A 117 -24.08 -1.59 -7.89
CA LEU A 117 -22.95 -1.15 -8.70
C LEU A 117 -23.33 -0.04 -9.70
N SER A 118 -24.55 -0.05 -10.24
CA SER A 118 -25.02 1.05 -11.10
C SER A 118 -25.20 2.40 -10.36
N HIS A 119 -25.34 2.38 -9.03
CA HIS A 119 -25.37 3.60 -8.21
C HIS A 119 -23.97 4.11 -7.88
N TRP A 120 -22.95 3.25 -7.98
CA TRP A 120 -21.58 3.73 -8.04
C TRP A 120 -21.37 4.40 -9.38
N ARG A 121 -21.24 5.72 -9.33
CA ARG A 121 -20.71 6.51 -10.43
C ARG A 121 -19.20 6.22 -10.54
N LEU A 122 -18.87 4.99 -10.92
CA LEU A 122 -17.55 4.66 -11.41
C LEU A 122 -17.33 5.61 -12.58
N TRP A 123 -16.37 6.51 -12.44
CA TRP A 123 -15.98 7.37 -13.53
C TRP A 123 -15.46 6.46 -14.64
N ASP A 124 -16.12 6.50 -15.81
CA ASP A 124 -15.55 5.93 -17.02
C ASP A 124 -14.24 6.69 -17.28
N HIS A 125 -13.12 5.98 -17.13
CA HIS A 125 -11.81 6.43 -17.57
C HIS A 125 -11.57 5.98 -19.00
#